data_AF-A0A812W7V2-F1
#
_entry.id   AF-A0A812W7V2-F1
#
_cell.length_a   1.000
_cell.length_b   1.000
_cell.length_c   1.000
_cell.angle_alpha   90.00
_cell.angle_beta   90.00
_cell.angle_gamma   90.00
#
_symmetry.space_group_name_H-M   'P 1'
#
loop_
_entity.id
_entity.type
_entity.pdbx_description
1 polymer ?
#
loop_
_entity_poly.entity_id
_entity_poly.type
_entity_poly.pdbx_seq_one_letter_code
_entity_poly.pdbx_strand_id
1 'polypeptide(L)'
;MCIVSSEDRAQSALRAVAQFANVAGQVQHEELRTASLQVAHEALAQCEAHGQRCVQFLLEALQKSTKASASAAEDVIWMVYKVARRSDTAKAWILQAGGVSVLKAALLCHAN
;
A
#
# COMPACT_ATOMS: atom_id res chain seq x y z
N MET A 1 22.98 -16.01 -12.43
CA MET A 1 21.82 -15.16 -12.76
C MET A 1 21.14 -14.81 -11.43
N CYS A 2 21.38 -13.63 -10.88
CA CYS A 2 20.87 -13.26 -9.56
C CYS A 2 19.35 -13.00 -9.67
N ILE A 3 18.54 -13.75 -8.92
CA ILE A 3 17.11 -13.48 -8.81
C ILE A 3 16.99 -12.20 -7.97
N VAL A 4 16.72 -11.07 -8.62
CA VAL A 4 16.42 -9.82 -7.92
C VAL A 4 15.07 -10.01 -7.23
N SER A 5 15.02 -9.82 -5.92
CA SER A 5 13.77 -10.01 -5.17
C SER A 5 12.72 -8.98 -5.60
N SER A 6 11.44 -9.26 -5.32
CA SER A 6 10.37 -8.29 -5.58
C SER A 6 10.58 -6.99 -4.78
N GLU A 7 11.12 -7.11 -3.57
CA GLU A 7 11.40 -5.98 -2.68
C GLU A 7 12.52 -5.10 -3.24
N ASP A 8 13.59 -5.70 -3.77
CA ASP A 8 14.70 -4.97 -4.39
C ASP A 8 14.22 -4.18 -5.63
N ARG A 9 13.29 -4.75 -6.40
CA ARG A 9 12.66 -4.07 -7.54
C ARG A 9 11.81 -2.89 -7.10
N ALA A 10 10.99 -3.06 -6.07
CA ALA A 10 10.16 -1.98 -5.52
C ALA A 10 11.03 -0.85 -4.95
N GLN A 11 12.09 -1.18 -4.21
CA GLN A 11 13.01 -0.19 -3.68
C GLN A 11 13.76 0.56 -4.79
N SER A 12 14.18 -0.14 -5.85
CA SER A 12 14.83 0.47 -7.00
C SER A 12 13.89 1.42 -7.75
N ALA A 13 12.62 1.04 -7.93
CA ALA A 13 11.62 1.90 -8.55
C ALA A 13 11.38 3.17 -7.72
N LEU A 14 11.23 3.05 -6.39
CA LEU A 14 11.08 4.22 -5.51
C LEU A 14 12.32 5.14 -5.54
N ARG A 15 13.52 4.57 -5.64
CA ARG A 15 14.75 5.36 -5.82
C ARG A 15 14.74 6.13 -7.14
N ALA A 16 14.30 5.52 -8.24
CA ALA A 16 14.18 6.20 -9.52
C ALA A 16 13.19 7.37 -9.45
N VAL A 17 12.03 7.19 -8.80
CA VAL A 17 11.05 8.27 -8.56
C VAL A 17 11.68 9.42 -7.76
N ALA A 18 12.41 9.11 -6.69
CA ALA A 18 13.11 10.12 -5.90
C ALA A 18 14.21 10.86 -6.71
N GLN A 19 14.87 10.18 -7.65
CA GLN A 19 15.84 10.81 -8.54
C GLN A 19 15.18 11.84 -9.46
N PHE A 20 14.01 11.56 -10.02
CA PHE A 20 13.28 12.56 -10.83
C PHE A 20 12.94 13.81 -10.02
N ALA A 21 12.50 13.65 -8.77
CA ALA A 21 12.25 14.79 -7.88
C ALA A 21 13.54 15.57 -7.55
N ASN A 22 14.68 14.89 -7.34
CA ASN A 22 15.96 15.55 -7.10
C ASN A 22 16.49 16.29 -8.33
N VAL A 23 16.39 15.69 -9.53
CA VAL A 23 16.82 16.31 -10.79
C VAL A 23 16.02 17.60 -11.05
N ALA A 24 14.72 17.61 -10.75
CA ALA A 24 13.91 18.82 -10.85
C ALA A 24 14.46 19.99 -10.02
N GLY A 25 15.06 19.73 -8.85
CA GLY A 25 15.67 20.77 -8.02
C GLY A 25 17.00 21.33 -8.56
N GLN A 26 17.64 20.63 -9.50
CA GLN A 26 18.97 20.97 -10.03
C GLN A 26 18.92 21.54 -11.46
N VAL A 27 17.84 21.28 -12.19
CA VAL A 27 17.72 21.69 -13.59
C VAL A 27 17.21 23.13 -13.70
N GLN A 28 17.96 23.97 -14.43
CA GLN A 28 17.58 25.36 -14.71
C GLN A 28 16.53 25.47 -15.82
N HIS A 29 16.44 24.48 -16.69
CA HIS A 29 15.49 24.43 -17.80
C HIS A 29 14.08 24.11 -17.28
N GLU A 30 13.16 25.07 -17.39
CA GLU A 30 11.84 24.97 -16.78
C GLU A 30 11.03 23.78 -17.26
N GLU A 31 11.01 23.50 -18.57
CA GLU A 31 10.25 22.38 -19.13
C GLU A 31 10.72 21.02 -18.60
N LEU A 32 12.04 20.80 -18.52
CA LEU A 32 12.63 19.57 -18.00
C LEU A 32 12.39 19.41 -16.50
N ARG A 33 12.43 20.52 -15.75
CA ARG A 33 12.06 20.55 -14.33
C ARG A 33 10.60 20.15 -14.14
N THR A 34 9.68 20.74 -14.89
CA THR A 34 8.24 20.43 -14.82
C THR A 34 7.97 18.98 -15.22
N ALA A 35 8.56 18.50 -16.31
CA ALA A 35 8.43 17.11 -16.73
C ALA A 35 8.94 16.12 -15.67
N SER A 36 10.08 16.43 -15.03
CA SER A 36 10.65 15.58 -13.97
C SER A 36 9.75 15.53 -12.72
N LEU A 37 9.19 16.67 -12.31
CA LEU A 37 8.21 16.72 -11.21
C LEU A 37 6.94 15.96 -11.55
N GLN A 38 6.44 16.10 -12.78
CA GLN A 38 5.24 15.42 -13.26
C GLN A 38 5.41 13.90 -13.21
N VAL A 39 6.54 13.37 -13.70
CA VAL A 39 6.86 11.93 -13.64
C VAL A 39 6.92 11.45 -12.19
N ALA A 40 7.59 12.19 -11.30
CA ALA A 40 7.67 11.82 -9.89
C ALA A 40 6.29 11.80 -9.23
N HIS A 41 5.46 12.81 -9.51
CA HIS A 41 4.10 12.91 -9.00
C HIS A 41 3.20 11.77 -9.48
N GLU A 42 3.20 11.49 -10.78
CA GLU A 42 2.41 10.38 -11.36
C GLU A 42 2.81 9.03 -10.79
N ALA A 43 4.11 8.79 -10.61
CA ALA A 43 4.59 7.54 -10.03
C ALA A 43 4.16 7.39 -8.55
N LEU A 44 4.24 8.46 -7.75
CA LEU A 44 3.74 8.45 -6.37
C LEU A 44 2.23 8.22 -6.31
N ALA A 45 1.46 8.86 -7.18
CA ALA A 45 0.01 8.66 -7.27
C ALA A 45 -0.35 7.20 -7.62
N GLN A 46 0.41 6.56 -8.51
CA GLN A 46 0.22 5.15 -8.83
C GLN A 46 0.54 4.23 -7.65
N CYS A 47 1.63 4.50 -6.92
CA CYS A 47 1.96 3.78 -5.69
C CYS A 47 0.84 3.92 -4.65
N GLU A 48 0.30 5.13 -4.50
CA GLU A 48 -0.81 5.41 -3.60
C GLU A 48 -2.06 4.59 -3.97
N ALA A 49 -2.48 4.67 -5.23
CA ALA A 49 -3.63 3.94 -5.76
C ALA A 49 -3.47 2.42 -5.66
N HIS A 50 -2.24 1.91 -5.78
CA HIS A 50 -1.97 0.49 -5.57
C HIS A 50 -2.07 0.11 -4.08
N GLY A 51 -1.50 0.93 -3.19
CA GLY A 51 -1.60 0.74 -1.75
C GLY A 51 -3.05 0.71 -1.24
N GLN A 52 -3.89 1.63 -1.72
CA GLN A 52 -5.32 1.67 -1.41
C GLN A 52 -6.04 0.39 -1.88
N ARG A 53 -5.75 -0.08 -3.10
CA ARG A 53 -6.30 -1.33 -3.63
C ARG A 53 -5.88 -2.55 -2.82
N CYS A 54 -4.63 -2.62 -2.35
CA CYS A 54 -4.17 -3.69 -1.48
C CYS A 54 -4.94 -3.71 -0.14
N VAL A 55 -5.21 -2.53 0.45
CA VAL A 55 -6.02 -2.43 1.67
C VAL A 55 -7.44 -2.95 1.42
N GLN A 56 -8.09 -2.52 0.34
CA GLN A 56 -9.43 -2.99 -0.02
C GLN A 56 -9.45 -4.52 -0.21
N PHE A 57 -8.48 -5.06 -0.95
CA PHE A 57 -8.35 -6.49 -1.17
C PHE A 57 -8.21 -7.28 0.14
N LEU A 58 -7.39 -6.80 1.08
CA LEU A 58 -7.24 -7.45 2.39
C LEU A 58 -8.55 -7.41 3.20
N LEU A 59 -9.27 -6.29 3.20
CA LEU A 59 -10.54 -6.19 3.91
C LEU A 59 -11.62 -7.10 3.30
N GLU A 60 -11.70 -7.18 1.97
CA GLU A 60 -12.58 -8.11 1.27
C GLU A 60 -12.20 -9.57 1.54
N ALA A 61 -10.91 -9.88 1.53
CA ALA A 61 -10.42 -11.20 1.87
C ALA A 61 -10.83 -11.57 3.31
N LEU A 62 -10.72 -10.64 4.26
CA LEU A 62 -11.14 -10.87 5.63
C LEU A 62 -12.63 -11.21 5.72
N GLN A 63 -13.50 -10.42 5.07
CA GLN A 63 -14.94 -10.67 5.05
C GLN A 63 -15.32 -12.04 4.46
N LYS A 64 -14.55 -12.54 3.48
CA LYS A 64 -14.76 -13.85 2.87
C LYS A 64 -14.22 -14.96 3.78
N SER A 65 -13.04 -14.78 4.35
CA SER A 65 -12.36 -15.76 5.19
C SER A 65 -13.10 -16.04 6.50
N THR A 66 -13.77 -15.06 7.10
CA THR A 66 -14.53 -15.24 8.35
C THR A 66 -15.66 -16.27 8.24
N LYS A 67 -16.11 -16.61 7.02
CA LYS A 67 -17.12 -17.65 6.78
C LYS A 67 -16.52 -18.99 6.38
N ALA A 68 -15.24 -19.02 5.99
CA ALA A 68 -14.61 -20.18 5.36
C ALA A 68 -13.60 -20.87 6.27
N SER A 69 -12.70 -20.11 6.90
CA SER A 69 -11.64 -20.65 7.76
C SER A 69 -11.13 -19.62 8.76
N ALA A 70 -11.08 -20.02 10.04
CA ALA A 70 -10.53 -19.23 11.12
C ALA A 70 -9.04 -18.91 10.90
N SER A 71 -8.22 -19.87 10.46
CA SER A 71 -6.78 -19.62 10.22
C SER A 71 -6.55 -18.60 9.10
N ALA A 72 -7.36 -18.66 8.03
CA ALA A 72 -7.27 -17.70 6.93
C ALA A 72 -7.70 -16.29 7.36
N ALA A 73 -8.68 -16.17 8.26
CA ALA A 73 -9.07 -14.88 8.81
C ALA A 73 -7.97 -14.29 9.73
N GLU A 74 -7.31 -15.12 10.53
CA GLU A 74 -6.18 -14.71 11.38
C GLU A 74 -5.00 -14.21 10.55
N ASP A 75 -4.62 -14.92 9.48
CA ASP A 75 -3.57 -14.49 8.56
C ASP A 75 -3.87 -13.11 7.95
N VAL A 76 -5.11 -12.89 7.51
CA VAL A 76 -5.50 -11.61 6.93
C VAL A 76 -5.51 -10.49 7.98
N ILE A 77 -5.99 -10.74 9.20
CA ILE A 77 -5.92 -9.78 10.31
C ILE A 77 -4.46 -9.40 10.58
N TRP A 78 -3.55 -10.38 10.59
CA TRP A 78 -2.12 -10.14 10.76
C TRP A 78 -1.53 -9.30 9.63
N MET A 79 -1.91 -9.58 8.37
CA MET A 79 -1.48 -8.77 7.22
C MET A 79 -1.97 -7.33 7.31
N VAL A 80 -3.25 -7.11 7.67
CA VAL A 80 -3.80 -5.77 7.90
C VAL A 80 -3.04 -5.05 9.02
N TYR A 81 -2.76 -5.73 10.13
CA TYR A 81 -1.94 -5.19 11.21
C TYR A 81 -0.55 -4.79 10.72
N LYS A 82 0.12 -5.64 9.95
CA LYS A 82 1.47 -5.37 9.42
C LYS A 82 1.50 -4.12 8.55
N VAL A 83 0.52 -3.97 7.67
CA VAL A 83 0.38 -2.80 6.80
C VAL A 83 0.08 -1.53 7.62
N ALA A 84 -0.79 -1.61 8.62
CA ALA A 84 -1.17 -0.48 9.46
C ALA A 84 -0.09 -0.06 10.48
N ARG A 85 0.77 -0.98 10.94
CA ARG A 85 1.64 -0.78 12.11
C ARG A 85 2.52 0.46 12.04
N ARG A 86 3.07 0.77 10.85
CA ARG A 86 4.05 1.86 10.66
C ARG A 86 3.63 2.89 9.62
N SER A 87 2.38 2.86 9.17
CA SER A 87 1.89 3.75 8.11
C SER A 87 0.57 4.39 8.51
N ASP A 88 0.61 5.67 8.88
CA ASP A 88 -0.59 6.44 9.20
C ASP A 88 -1.49 6.62 7.98
N THR A 89 -0.88 6.75 6.79
CA THR A 89 -1.58 6.73 5.52
C THR A 89 -2.36 5.43 5.33
N ALA A 90 -1.76 4.26 5.61
CA ALA A 90 -2.48 3.00 5.51
C ALA A 90 -3.60 2.87 6.55
N LYS A 91 -3.40 3.36 7.78
CA LYS A 91 -4.47 3.45 8.78
C LYS A 91 -5.63 4.29 8.28
N ALA A 92 -5.36 5.45 7.68
CA ALA A 92 -6.40 6.30 7.10
C ALA A 92 -7.19 5.59 6.00
N TRP A 93 -6.50 4.87 5.09
CA TRP A 93 -7.17 4.07 4.06
C TRP A 93 -8.03 2.95 4.64
N ILE A 94 -7.54 2.25 5.66
CA ILE A 94 -8.31 1.21 6.36
C ILE A 94 -9.58 1.82 6.98
N LEU A 95 -9.47 2.98 7.62
CA LEU A 95 -10.63 3.68 8.20
C LEU A 95 -11.63 4.10 7.12
N GLN A 96 -11.16 4.72 6.04
CA GLN A 96 -11.99 5.17 4.92
C GLN A 96 -12.71 4.01 4.22
N ALA A 97 -12.06 2.84 4.13
CA ALA A 97 -12.64 1.62 3.58
C ALA A 97 -13.59 0.89 4.56
N GLY A 98 -13.92 1.49 5.72
CA GLY A 98 -14.79 0.86 6.71
C GLY A 98 -14.13 -0.29 7.48
N GLY A 99 -12.82 -0.39 7.50
CA GLY A 99 -12.08 -1.53 8.07
C GLY A 99 -12.38 -1.82 9.53
N VAL A 100 -12.81 -0.83 10.32
CA VAL A 100 -13.22 -1.04 11.73
C VAL A 100 -14.40 -2.00 11.84
N SER A 101 -15.43 -1.83 11.01
CA SER A 101 -16.62 -2.69 11.06
C SER A 101 -16.28 -4.11 10.61
N VAL A 102 -15.42 -4.24 9.58
CA VAL A 102 -14.94 -5.52 9.08
C VAL A 102 -14.13 -6.27 10.13
N LEU A 103 -13.15 -5.60 10.76
CA LEU A 103 -12.33 -6.19 11.82
C LEU A 103 -13.19 -6.58 13.03
N LYS A 104 -14.14 -5.73 13.43
CA LYS A 104 -15.06 -6.05 14.53
C LYS A 104 -15.89 -7.30 14.22
N ALA A 105 -16.44 -7.39 13.01
CA ALA A 105 -17.20 -8.57 12.58
C ALA A 105 -16.33 -9.84 12.60
N ALA A 106 -15.09 -9.74 12.11
CA ALA A 106 -14.16 -10.87 12.12
C ALA A 106 -13.82 -11.35 13.53
N LEU A 107 -13.54 -10.42 14.46
CA LEU A 107 -13.25 -10.76 15.85
C LEU A 107 -14.45 -11.41 16.55
N LEU A 108 -15.68 -10.96 16.27
CA LEU A 108 -16.89 -11.57 16.82
C LEU A 108 -17.13 -12.99 16.28
N CYS A 109 -16.78 -13.26 15.01
CA CYS A 109 -16.86 -14.61 14.45
C CYS A 109 -15.84 -15.58 15.06
N HIS A 110 -14.72 -15.08 15.59
CA HIS A 110 -13.68 -15.89 16.24
C HIS A 110 -13.92 -16.17 17.73
N ALA A 111 -14.76 -15.36 18.38
CA ALA A 111 -15.05 -15.50 19.81
C ALA A 111 -16.09 -16.60 20.13
N ASN A 112 -16.73 -17.16 19.09
CA ASN A 112 -17.71 -18.24 19.16
C ASN A 112 -17.14 -19.53 18.57
#